data_AF-A0A950Q5A7-F1
#
_entry.id   AF-A0A950Q5A7-F1
#
_cell.length_a   1.000
_cell.length_b   1.000
_cell.length_c   1.000
_cell.angle_alpha   90.00
_cell.angle_beta   90.00
_cell.angle_gamma   90.00
#
_symmetry.space_group_name_H-M   'P 1'
#
loop_
_entity.id
_entity.type
_entity.pdbx_description
1 polymer ?
#
loop_
_entity_poly.entity_id
_entity_poly.type
_entity_poly.pdbx_seq_one_letter_code
_entity_poly.pdbx_strand_id
1 'polypeptide(L)'
;HAAYNPLQSINLTHDLDSTAFEVVAGKQGLFGESDMLRVSLTAPLHVEGGALEYRSMEVVDRSTGEIGEVTHSWNVSGKREYRMEALYRTPIMDGKGEIAAFSLIDVNPPTVNNNVSLTIGTRLKFGL
;
A
#
# COMPACT_ATOMS: atom_id res chain seq x y z
N HIS A 1 32.79 39.17 -0.24
CA HIS A 1 31.97 38.11 -0.87
C HIS A 1 31.61 37.13 0.23
N ALA A 2 30.48 37.33 0.91
CA ALA A 2 29.99 36.44 1.94
C ALA A 2 28.86 35.62 1.32
N ALA A 3 29.03 34.30 1.25
CA ALA A 3 27.99 33.41 0.78
C ALA A 3 26.84 33.47 1.78
N TYR A 4 25.72 34.07 1.40
CA TYR A 4 24.47 33.96 2.12
C TYR A 4 24.03 32.50 2.01
N ASN A 5 24.14 31.75 3.11
CA ASN A 5 23.67 30.37 3.19
C ASN A 5 22.22 30.45 3.70
N PRO A 6 21.19 30.40 2.83
CA PRO A 6 19.83 30.43 3.32
C PRO A 6 19.64 29.22 4.24
N LEU A 7 19.14 29.46 5.45
CA LEU A 7 18.76 28.40 6.39
C LEU A 7 17.60 27.62 5.76
N GLN A 8 17.95 26.55 5.05
CA GLN A 8 17.00 25.57 4.56
C GLN A 8 17.11 24.35 5.46
N SER A 9 16.01 23.99 6.11
CA SER A 9 15.95 22.75 6.86
C SER A 9 14.68 22.00 6.52
N ILE A 10 14.82 20.67 6.43
CA ILE A 10 13.73 19.73 6.31
C ILE A 10 13.73 18.92 7.58
N ASN A 11 12.63 18.95 8.33
CA ASN A 11 12.47 18.20 9.57
C ASN A 11 11.17 17.41 9.55
N LEU A 12 11.12 16.34 10.33
CA LEU A 12 9.88 15.67 10.69
C LEU A 12 9.35 16.35 11.96
N THR A 13 8.12 16.86 11.93
CA THR A 13 7.53 17.53 13.11
C THR A 13 7.05 16.52 14.15
N HIS A 14 6.69 15.32 13.69
CA HIS A 14 6.24 14.20 14.50
C HIS A 14 6.89 12.93 13.98
N ASP A 15 7.06 11.93 14.87
CA ASP A 15 7.58 10.63 14.49
C ASP A 15 6.73 10.01 13.36
N LEU A 16 7.40 9.30 12.44
CA LEU A 16 6.73 8.59 11.36
C LEU A 16 6.17 7.27 11.90
N ASP A 17 4.86 7.26 12.15
CA ASP A 17 4.16 6.05 12.57
C ASP A 17 3.70 5.26 11.35
N SER A 18 4.09 3.99 11.28
CA SER A 18 3.77 3.11 10.16
C SER A 18 3.22 1.78 10.66
N THR A 19 2.21 1.23 9.99
CA THR A 19 1.65 -0.08 10.33
C THR A 19 1.49 -0.96 9.10
N ALA A 20 1.65 -2.28 9.29
CA ALA A 20 1.42 -3.31 8.29
C ALA A 20 0.90 -4.57 8.98
N PHE A 21 0.05 -5.35 8.31
CA PHE A 21 -0.37 -6.67 8.80
C PHE A 21 -0.78 -7.60 7.67
N GLU A 22 -0.77 -8.90 7.95
CA GLU A 22 -1.34 -9.94 7.11
C GLU A 22 -2.05 -10.98 7.96
N VAL A 23 -3.24 -11.40 7.51
CA VAL A 23 -3.99 -12.52 8.08
C VAL A 23 -4.31 -13.50 6.97
N VAL A 24 -4.02 -14.78 7.20
CA VAL A 24 -4.25 -15.86 6.24
C VAL A 24 -5.04 -16.98 6.91
N ALA A 25 -6.09 -17.44 6.24
CA ALA A 25 -6.85 -18.61 6.62
C ALA A 25 -6.86 -19.63 5.49
N GLY A 26 -6.78 -20.91 5.84
CA GLY A 26 -6.84 -22.00 4.88
C GLY A 26 -7.73 -23.13 5.40
N LYS A 27 -8.47 -23.77 4.50
CA LYS A 27 -9.26 -24.95 4.78
C LYS A 27 -9.09 -25.98 3.67
N GLN A 28 -8.77 -27.20 4.05
CA GLN A 28 -8.82 -28.37 3.18
C GLN A 28 -10.18 -29.06 3.34
N GLY A 29 -10.67 -29.73 2.30
CA GLY A 29 -11.91 -30.50 2.44
C GLY A 29 -13.15 -29.62 2.47
N LEU A 30 -13.19 -28.52 1.72
CA LEU A 30 -14.31 -27.58 1.69
C LEU A 30 -15.52 -28.18 0.97
N PHE A 31 -15.34 -28.67 -0.26
CA PHE A 31 -16.38 -29.33 -1.06
C PHE A 31 -16.03 -30.78 -1.40
N GLY A 32 -14.75 -31.08 -1.66
CA GLY A 32 -14.21 -32.44 -1.82
C GLY A 32 -13.06 -32.70 -0.87
N GLU A 33 -12.78 -33.97 -0.54
CA GLU A 33 -11.84 -34.36 0.54
C GLU A 33 -10.42 -33.77 0.42
N SER A 34 -10.00 -33.46 -0.79
CA SER A 34 -8.65 -33.02 -1.13
C SER A 34 -8.58 -31.63 -1.75
N ASP A 35 -9.72 -30.93 -1.88
CA ASP A 35 -9.71 -29.53 -2.30
C ASP A 35 -9.17 -28.61 -1.19
N MET A 36 -8.81 -27.39 -1.55
CA MET A 36 -8.32 -26.40 -0.60
C MET A 36 -8.80 -25.00 -0.97
N LEU A 37 -9.31 -24.29 0.03
CA LEU A 37 -9.54 -22.85 -0.01
C LEU A 37 -8.45 -22.16 0.82
N ARG A 38 -7.89 -21.08 0.30
CA ARG A 38 -7.07 -20.11 1.05
C ARG A 38 -7.65 -18.73 0.84
N VAL A 39 -7.74 -17.96 1.92
CA VAL A 39 -8.12 -16.55 1.90
C VAL A 39 -7.06 -15.76 2.66
N SER A 40 -6.67 -14.59 2.17
CA SER A 40 -5.81 -13.66 2.90
C SER A 40 -6.35 -12.23 2.84
N LEU A 41 -6.03 -11.48 3.88
CA LEU A 41 -6.22 -10.03 3.97
C LEU A 41 -4.89 -9.40 4.40
N THR A 42 -4.42 -8.45 3.62
CA THR A 42 -3.14 -7.78 3.82
C THR A 42 -3.35 -6.27 3.81
N ALA A 43 -2.78 -5.59 4.81
CA ALA A 43 -2.52 -4.17 4.76
C ALA A 43 -1.00 -3.99 4.58
N PRO A 44 -0.54 -3.56 3.40
CA PRO A 44 0.86 -3.18 3.18
C PRO A 44 1.30 -2.08 4.14
N LEU A 45 2.60 -1.84 4.19
CA LEU A 45 3.15 -0.76 4.99
C LEU A 45 2.51 0.58 4.60
N HIS A 46 1.90 1.24 5.59
CA HIS A 46 1.23 2.51 5.41
C HIS A 46 1.59 3.45 6.55
N VAL A 47 1.92 4.69 6.19
CA VAL A 47 2.21 5.78 7.13
C VAL A 47 0.88 6.30 7.69
N GLU A 48 0.64 6.08 8.98
CA GLU A 48 -0.58 6.51 9.69
C GLU A 48 -0.55 8.02 9.97
N GLY A 49 0.64 8.54 10.24
CA GLY A 49 0.82 9.89 10.73
C GLY A 49 2.25 10.36 10.56
N GLY A 50 2.38 11.67 10.47
CA GLY A 50 3.65 12.36 10.25
C GLY A 50 3.47 13.55 9.31
N ALA A 51 4.29 14.57 9.52
CA ALA A 51 4.33 15.75 8.69
C ALA A 51 5.78 16.09 8.34
N LEU A 52 5.99 16.43 7.07
CA LEU A 52 7.24 16.99 6.58
C LEU A 52 7.16 18.51 6.72
N GLU A 53 8.06 19.10 7.50
CA GLU A 53 8.24 20.54 7.59
C GLU A 53 9.43 20.98 6.76
N TYR A 54 9.21 21.93 5.85
CA TYR A 54 10.26 22.65 5.15
C TYR A 54 10.27 24.10 5.59
N ARG A 55 11.40 24.54 6.12
CA ARG A 55 11.62 25.91 6.54
C ARG A 55 12.59 26.57 5.58
N SER A 56 12.20 27.73 5.08
CA SER A 56 13.00 28.49 4.11
C SER A 56 12.83 29.99 4.33
N MET A 57 13.83 30.76 3.92
CA MET A 57 13.76 32.22 3.91
C MET A 57 13.13 32.67 2.60
N GLU A 58 11.97 33.35 2.69
CA GLU A 58 11.19 33.78 1.53
C GLU A 58 10.83 35.25 1.65
N VAL A 59 10.50 35.89 0.51
CA VAL A 59 10.00 37.27 0.52
C VAL A 59 8.56 37.25 1.03
N VAL A 60 8.35 37.78 2.23
CA VAL A 60 7.04 37.83 2.90
C VAL A 60 6.24 39.08 2.53
N ASP A 61 6.91 40.17 2.13
CA ASP A 61 6.28 41.38 1.61
C ASP A 61 6.94 41.82 0.29
N ARG A 62 6.16 41.79 -0.80
CA ARG A 62 6.62 42.15 -2.15
C ARG A 62 6.67 43.65 -2.40
N SER A 63 6.07 44.48 -1.54
CA SER A 63 6.08 45.93 -1.64
C SER A 63 7.33 46.56 -1.00
N THR A 64 7.85 45.93 0.05
CA THR A 64 9.04 46.37 0.80
C THR A 64 10.27 45.51 0.54
N GLY A 65 10.10 44.28 0.06
CA GLY A 65 11.19 43.31 -0.13
C GLY A 65 11.62 42.63 1.17
N GLU A 66 10.80 42.68 2.21
CA GLU A 66 11.06 42.04 3.49
C GLU A 66 11.17 40.51 3.32
N ILE A 67 12.22 39.93 3.90
CA ILE A 67 12.48 38.49 3.92
C ILE A 67 12.15 37.95 5.31
N GLY A 68 11.34 36.90 5.37
CA GLY A 68 10.97 36.22 6.61
C GLY A 68 11.11 34.69 6.49
N GLU A 69 11.08 34.01 7.63
CA GLU A 69 11.02 32.55 7.67
C GLU A 69 9.60 32.08 7.32
N VAL A 70 9.51 31.18 6.35
CA VAL A 70 8.25 30.52 5.96
C VAL A 70 8.38 29.03 6.23
N THR A 71 7.38 28.47 6.91
CA THR A 71 7.25 27.03 7.14
C THR A 71 6.17 26.46 6.24
N HIS A 72 6.54 25.52 5.39
CA HIS A 72 5.63 24.68 4.63
C HIS A 72 5.48 23.34 5.34
N SER A 73 4.24 22.87 5.49
CA SER A 73 3.95 21.57 6.11
C SER A 73 3.16 20.70 5.14
N TRP A 74 3.62 19.47 4.92
CA TRP A 74 2.92 18.47 4.12
C TRP A 74 2.66 17.22 4.96
N ASN A 75 1.39 16.81 5.02
CA ASN A 75 1.02 15.52 5.60
C ASN A 75 1.56 14.38 4.73
N VAL A 76 2.17 13.39 5.37
CA VAL A 76 2.77 12.23 4.67
C VAL A 76 1.82 11.03 4.62
N SER A 77 0.68 11.09 5.32
CA SER A 77 -0.34 10.04 5.30
C SER A 77 -1.21 10.10 4.04
N GLY A 78 -1.50 8.92 3.49
CA GLY A 78 -2.33 8.75 2.29
C GLY A 78 -3.60 7.96 2.59
N LYS A 79 -4.30 7.49 1.55
CA LYS A 79 -5.33 6.47 1.75
C LYS A 79 -4.66 5.13 2.05
N ARG A 80 -5.19 4.39 3.02
CA ARG A 80 -4.69 3.05 3.36
C ARG A 80 -5.06 2.04 2.27
N GLU A 81 -4.06 1.26 1.87
CA GLU A 81 -4.21 0.18 0.90
C GLU A 81 -4.61 -1.11 1.61
N TYR A 82 -5.52 -1.88 0.99
CA TYR A 82 -5.85 -3.23 1.43
C TYR A 82 -5.90 -4.17 0.25
N ARG A 83 -5.43 -5.39 0.48
CA ARG A 83 -5.46 -6.48 -0.49
C ARG A 83 -6.17 -7.68 0.11
N MET A 84 -7.17 -8.20 -0.60
CA MET A 84 -7.82 -9.46 -0.26
C MET A 84 -7.62 -10.47 -1.38
N GLU A 85 -7.16 -11.66 -1.03
CA GLU A 85 -6.99 -12.76 -1.98
C GLU A 85 -7.84 -13.96 -1.57
N ALA A 86 -8.42 -14.64 -2.55
CA ALA A 86 -9.01 -15.95 -2.37
C ALA A 86 -8.50 -16.89 -3.46
N LEU A 87 -8.11 -18.10 -3.07
CA LEU A 87 -7.64 -19.16 -3.94
C LEU A 87 -8.39 -20.44 -3.59
N TYR A 88 -9.16 -20.95 -4.52
CA TYR A 88 -9.72 -22.29 -4.44
C TYR A 88 -8.98 -23.20 -5.42
N ARG A 89 -8.57 -24.38 -4.95
CA ARG A 89 -7.91 -25.40 -5.79
C ARG A 89 -8.52 -26.75 -5.54
N THR A 90 -8.70 -27.51 -6.60
CA THR A 90 -9.25 -28.87 -6.56
C THR A 90 -8.37 -29.80 -7.39
N PRO A 91 -7.94 -30.95 -6.84
CA PRO A 91 -7.21 -31.93 -7.61
C PRO A 91 -8.14 -32.60 -8.63
N ILE A 92 -7.57 -32.98 -9.77
CA ILE A 92 -8.25 -33.73 -10.84
C ILE A 92 -7.46 -34.99 -11.18
N MET A 93 -8.11 -35.93 -11.86
CA MET A 93 -7.50 -37.19 -12.33
C MET A 93 -6.77 -37.96 -11.21
N ASP A 94 -7.44 -38.16 -10.07
CA ASP A 94 -6.87 -38.81 -8.87
C ASP A 94 -5.57 -38.15 -8.38
N GLY A 95 -5.51 -36.82 -8.45
CA GLY A 95 -4.35 -36.03 -8.02
C GLY A 95 -3.27 -35.86 -9.08
N LYS A 96 -3.46 -36.38 -10.31
CA LYS A 96 -2.55 -36.18 -11.44
C LYS A 96 -2.67 -34.79 -12.08
N GLY A 97 -3.56 -33.93 -11.60
CA GLY A 97 -3.64 -32.54 -11.98
C GLY A 97 -4.33 -31.69 -10.93
N GLU A 98 -4.40 -30.38 -11.19
CA GLU A 98 -5.07 -29.39 -10.33
C GLU A 98 -5.77 -28.35 -11.21
N ILE A 99 -7.00 -28.01 -10.84
CA ILE A 99 -7.69 -26.80 -11.30
C ILE A 99 -7.69 -25.83 -10.13
N ALA A 100 -7.33 -24.58 -10.39
CA ALA A 100 -7.43 -23.51 -9.41
C ALA A 100 -8.18 -22.32 -9.99
N ALA A 101 -8.92 -21.63 -9.12
CA ALA A 101 -9.51 -20.33 -9.37
C ALA A 101 -9.02 -19.37 -8.29
N PHE A 102 -8.69 -18.14 -8.68
CA PHE A 102 -8.26 -17.11 -7.76
C PHE A 102 -9.01 -15.82 -8.01
N SER A 103 -9.19 -15.05 -6.94
CA SER A 103 -9.65 -13.66 -7.01
C SER A 103 -8.76 -12.80 -6.14
N LEU A 104 -8.47 -11.60 -6.61
CA LEU A 104 -7.70 -10.57 -5.94
C LEU A 104 -8.53 -9.28 -5.96
N ILE A 105 -8.71 -8.67 -4.80
CA ILE A 105 -9.37 -7.38 -4.63
C ILE A 105 -8.38 -6.42 -3.99
N ASP A 106 -8.11 -5.31 -4.66
CA ASP A 106 -7.31 -4.21 -4.13
C ASP A 106 -8.21 -3.01 -3.82
N VAL A 107 -8.08 -2.44 -2.64
CA VAL A 107 -8.75 -1.21 -2.20
C VAL A 107 -7.72 -0.10 -2.03
N ASN A 108 -8.01 1.06 -2.61
CA ASN A 108 -7.10 2.20 -2.78
C ASN A 108 -5.75 1.85 -3.44
N PRO A 109 -5.73 1.07 -4.55
CA PRO A 109 -4.47 0.73 -5.20
C PRO A 109 -3.71 1.98 -5.70
N PRO A 110 -2.37 2.00 -5.60
CA PRO A 110 -1.57 3.20 -5.87
C PRO A 110 -1.52 3.60 -7.36
N THR A 111 -1.80 2.66 -8.26
CA THR A 111 -1.55 2.78 -9.70
C THR A 111 -2.80 3.03 -10.55
N VAL A 112 -4.00 3.04 -9.96
CA VAL A 112 -5.27 3.08 -10.68
C VAL A 112 -6.11 4.25 -10.17
N ASN A 113 -6.69 5.04 -11.08
CA ASN A 113 -7.59 6.16 -10.73
C ASN A 113 -8.96 5.69 -10.19
N ASN A 114 -9.02 4.45 -9.69
CA ASN A 114 -10.20 3.81 -9.15
C ASN A 114 -9.85 3.31 -7.75
N ASN A 115 -10.75 3.55 -6.78
CA ASN A 115 -10.51 3.15 -5.40
C ASN A 115 -10.61 1.63 -5.18
N VAL A 116 -11.00 0.86 -6.20
CA VAL A 116 -11.11 -0.61 -6.14
C VAL A 116 -10.65 -1.22 -7.46
N SER A 117 -9.87 -2.30 -7.38
CA SER A 117 -9.50 -3.17 -8.51
C SER A 117 -9.88 -4.62 -8.19
N LEU A 118 -10.37 -5.35 -9.20
CA LEU A 118 -10.74 -6.76 -9.10
C LEU A 118 -10.02 -7.53 -10.21
N THR A 119 -9.30 -8.59 -9.83
CA THR A 119 -8.69 -9.54 -10.75
C THR A 119 -9.22 -10.94 -10.43
N ILE A 120 -9.63 -11.68 -11.45
CA ILE A 120 -10.07 -13.08 -11.31
C ILE A 120 -9.35 -13.89 -12.37
N GLY A 121 -8.96 -15.10 -12.04
CA GLY A 121 -8.38 -16.00 -13.01
C GLY A 121 -8.50 -17.46 -12.61
N THR A 122 -8.10 -18.31 -13.55
CA THR A 122 -8.03 -19.75 -13.36
C THR A 122 -6.67 -20.26 -13.78
N ARG A 123 -6.26 -21.39 -13.20
CA ARG A 123 -5.03 -22.09 -13.55
C ARG A 123 -5.31 -23.57 -13.66
N LEU A 124 -4.75 -24.18 -14.70
CA LEU A 124 -4.74 -25.63 -14.90
C LEU A 124 -3.30 -26.12 -14.79
N LYS A 125 -3.07 -27.17 -14.01
CA LYS A 125 -1.77 -27.83 -13.88
C LYS A 125 -1.96 -29.32 -14.07
N PHE A 126 -1.11 -29.94 -14.90
CA PHE A 126 -1.04 -31.39 -15.05
C PHE A 126 0.32 -31.88 -14.50
N GLY A 127 0.30 -33.00 -13.80
CA GLY A 127 1.51 -33.77 -13.50
C GLY A 127 1.85 -34.63 -14.72
N LEU A 128 3.03 -34.40 -15.30
CA LEU A 128 3.66 -35.35 -16.23
C LEU A 128 4.22 -36.53 -15.44
#